data_AF-A0A940QQT9-F1
#
_entry.id   AF-A0A940QQT9-F1
#
_cell.length_a   1.000
_cell.length_b   1.000
_cell.length_c   1.000
_cell.angle_alpha   90.00
_cell.angle_beta   90.00
_cell.angle_gamma   90.00
#
_symmetry.space_group_name_H-M   'P 1'
#
loop_
_entity.id
_entity.type
_entity.pdbx_description
1 polymer ?
#
loop_
_entity_poly.entity_id
_entity_poly.type
_entity_poly.pdbx_seq_one_letter_code
_entity_poly.pdbx_strand_id
1 'polypeptide(L)'
;MTFSSLAFLFIFFPLTFILYALTKSIKARNIILAAASIVFYAFGEPSAVVLLLLSVACNYILGILVTKGNAKSKKMYVVTAAVINIGMLFGFKYLGFFGSVLGDLTHSELNVPYLRLPIGISFFTFQGLSYVIDVYRNKKLLQRNPFYVLLYISFFPQLIAGPIVRYEDISYQLRHREFNSDRVSRGILRFIFGLGKKVLVANQMGLVADKVFSSSTD
;
A
#
# COMPACT_ATOMS: atom_id res chain seq x y z
N MET A 1 -9.47 8.22 2.16
CA MET A 1 -10.93 7.97 2.09
C MET A 1 -11.23 6.52 2.47
N THR A 2 -12.39 6.22 3.07
CA THR A 2 -12.80 4.84 3.39
C THR A 2 -13.70 4.25 2.29
N PHE A 3 -13.62 2.93 2.06
CA PHE A 3 -14.38 2.24 1.01
C PHE A 3 -15.90 2.24 1.23
N SER A 4 -16.36 2.46 2.46
CA SER A 4 -17.79 2.55 2.80
C SER A 4 -18.34 3.97 2.76
N SER A 5 -17.52 4.99 2.47
CA SER A 5 -17.97 6.38 2.42
C SER A 5 -18.81 6.69 1.18
N LEU A 6 -19.77 7.60 1.30
CA LEU A 6 -20.60 8.05 0.18
C LEU A 6 -19.75 8.67 -0.94
N ALA A 7 -18.73 9.44 -0.58
CA ALA A 7 -17.78 10.01 -1.54
C ALA A 7 -17.05 8.92 -2.35
N PHE A 8 -16.68 7.79 -1.72
CA PHE A 8 -16.08 6.67 -2.45
C PHE A 8 -17.10 6.04 -3.40
N LEU A 9 -18.27 5.69 -2.87
CA LEU A 9 -19.28 4.90 -3.57
C LEU A 9 -19.91 5.62 -4.77
N PHE A 10 -20.22 6.90 -4.62
CA PHE A 10 -21.00 7.64 -5.61
C PHE A 10 -20.16 8.57 -6.49
N ILE A 11 -18.94 8.94 -6.06
CA ILE A 11 -18.10 9.89 -6.80
C ILE A 11 -16.83 9.21 -7.27
N PHE A 12 -15.95 8.85 -6.34
CA PHE A 12 -14.59 8.42 -6.69
C PHE A 12 -14.56 7.11 -7.48
N PHE A 13 -15.28 6.08 -7.02
CA PHE A 13 -15.27 4.77 -7.67
C PHE A 13 -15.94 4.80 -9.06
N PRO A 14 -17.17 5.36 -9.23
CA PRO A 14 -17.78 5.49 -10.54
C PRO A 14 -16.93 6.31 -11.51
N LEU A 15 -16.39 7.45 -11.07
CA LEU A 15 -15.53 8.29 -11.90
C LEU A 15 -14.28 7.53 -12.36
N THR A 16 -13.56 6.90 -11.42
CA THR A 16 -12.36 6.11 -11.73
C THR A 16 -12.68 4.96 -12.69
N PHE A 17 -13.81 4.28 -12.48
CA PHE A 17 -14.25 3.18 -13.32
C PHE A 17 -14.62 3.64 -14.74
N ILE A 18 -15.37 4.73 -14.89
CA ILE A 18 -15.75 5.29 -16.20
C ILE A 18 -14.50 5.73 -16.96
N LEU A 19 -13.60 6.48 -16.33
CA LEU A 19 -12.33 6.90 -16.94
C LEU A 19 -11.50 5.69 -17.40
N TYR A 20 -11.43 4.66 -16.57
CA TYR A 20 -10.76 3.41 -16.91
C TYR A 20 -11.41 2.68 -18.09
N ALA A 21 -12.74 2.58 -18.11
CA ALA A 21 -13.52 1.85 -19.12
C ALA A 21 -13.46 2.52 -20.50
N LEU A 22 -13.56 3.85 -20.55
CA LEU A 22 -13.48 4.63 -21.80
C LEU A 22 -12.07 4.62 -22.41
N THR A 23 -11.05 4.37 -21.60
CA THR A 23 -9.66 4.36 -22.06
C THR A 23 -9.32 3.02 -22.71
N LYS A 24 -8.84 3.04 -23.97
CA LYS A 24 -8.42 1.82 -24.70
C LYS A 24 -6.96 1.42 -24.41
N SER A 25 -6.07 2.40 -24.21
CA SER A 25 -4.63 2.13 -24.01
C SER A 25 -4.34 1.63 -22.60
N ILE A 26 -3.63 0.50 -22.49
CA ILE A 26 -3.20 -0.07 -21.21
C ILE A 26 -2.29 0.88 -20.41
N LYS A 27 -1.45 1.66 -21.11
CA LYS A 27 -0.55 2.65 -20.49
C LYS A 27 -1.35 3.78 -19.85
N ALA A 28 -2.34 4.31 -20.58
CA ALA A 28 -3.22 5.35 -20.07
C ALA A 28 -4.09 4.85 -18.91
N ARG A 29 -4.60 3.61 -18.98
CA ARG A 29 -5.28 2.95 -17.85
C ARG A 29 -4.40 2.89 -16.60
N ASN A 30 -3.12 2.59 -16.74
CA ASN A 30 -2.19 2.59 -15.60
C ASN A 30 -1.96 3.98 -15.02
N ILE A 31 -1.86 5.01 -15.86
CA ILE A 31 -1.72 6.39 -15.41
C ILE A 31 -2.97 6.81 -14.63
N ILE A 32 -4.17 6.52 -15.16
CA ILE A 32 -5.44 6.81 -14.49
C ILE A 32 -5.49 6.11 -13.13
N LEU A 33 -5.17 4.82 -13.06
CA LEU A 33 -5.18 4.09 -11.80
C LEU A 33 -4.12 4.60 -10.82
N ALA A 34 -2.93 4.99 -11.29
CA ALA A 34 -1.88 5.54 -10.44
C ALA A 34 -2.30 6.91 -9.86
N ALA A 35 -2.84 7.79 -10.72
CA ALA A 35 -3.34 9.09 -10.31
C ALA A 35 -4.50 8.95 -9.32
N ALA A 36 -5.50 8.10 -9.64
CA ALA A 36 -6.61 7.80 -8.74
C ALA A 36 -6.12 7.23 -7.41
N SER A 37 -5.06 6.42 -7.43
CA SER A 37 -4.48 5.84 -6.21
C SER A 37 -3.82 6.86 -5.31
N ILE A 38 -3.04 7.78 -5.88
CA ILE A 38 -2.45 8.90 -5.14
C ILE A 38 -3.53 9.82 -4.59
N VAL A 39 -4.56 10.15 -5.39
CA VAL A 39 -5.69 10.95 -4.92
C VAL A 39 -6.38 10.26 -3.74
N PHE A 40 -6.74 8.99 -3.86
CA PHE A 40 -7.40 8.23 -2.80
C PHE A 40 -6.62 8.25 -1.48
N TYR A 41 -5.30 8.06 -1.57
CA TYR A 41 -4.40 8.09 -0.43
C TYR A 41 -4.30 9.50 0.17
N ALA A 42 -4.10 10.51 -0.67
CA ALA A 42 -4.02 11.92 -0.26
C ALA A 42 -5.29 12.40 0.45
N PHE A 43 -6.48 11.91 0.07
CA PHE A 43 -7.73 12.20 0.77
C PHE A 43 -7.76 11.70 2.22
N GLY A 44 -6.95 10.70 2.58
CA GLY A 44 -6.84 10.19 3.95
C GLY A 44 -5.65 10.77 4.70
N GLU A 45 -4.48 10.78 4.07
CA GLU A 45 -3.20 11.17 4.68
C GLU A 45 -2.37 12.03 3.71
N PRO A 46 -2.72 13.32 3.50
CA PRO A 46 -2.03 14.19 2.53
C PRO A 46 -0.53 14.32 2.82
N SER A 47 -0.16 14.49 4.09
CA SER A 47 1.24 14.66 4.52
C SER A 47 2.10 13.44 4.23
N ALA A 48 1.51 12.24 4.26
CA ALA A 48 2.24 11.00 4.01
C ALA A 48 2.44 10.68 2.52
N VAL A 49 1.81 11.43 1.60
CA VAL A 49 1.99 11.22 0.14
C VAL A 49 3.45 11.39 -0.24
N VAL A 50 4.14 12.37 0.35
CA VAL A 50 5.57 12.61 0.10
C VAL A 50 6.39 11.38 0.50
N LEU A 51 6.11 10.80 1.67
CA LEU A 51 6.78 9.60 2.15
C LEU A 51 6.53 8.40 1.22
N LEU A 52 5.30 8.22 0.76
CA LEU A 52 4.94 7.18 -0.20
C LEU A 52 5.73 7.34 -1.51
N LEU A 53 5.76 8.54 -2.08
CA LEU A 53 6.47 8.83 -3.33
C LEU A 53 7.98 8.65 -3.19
N LEU A 54 8.56 9.08 -2.07
CA LEU A 54 9.97 8.83 -1.76
C LEU A 54 10.26 7.33 -1.63
N SER A 55 9.40 6.58 -0.93
CA SER A 55 9.53 5.13 -0.83
C SER A 55 9.48 4.45 -2.21
N VAL A 56 8.55 4.86 -3.08
CA VAL A 56 8.46 4.38 -4.46
C VAL A 56 9.74 4.70 -5.24
N ALA A 57 10.22 5.94 -5.18
CA ALA A 57 11.41 6.38 -5.88
C ALA A 57 12.66 5.60 -5.44
N CYS A 58 12.87 5.47 -4.13
CA CYS A 58 13.98 4.70 -3.55
C CYS A 58 13.94 3.24 -4.00
N ASN A 59 12.78 2.57 -3.89
CA ASN A 59 12.64 1.17 -4.30
C ASN A 59 12.77 0.99 -5.82
N TYR A 60 12.30 1.94 -6.63
CA TYR A 60 12.50 1.95 -8.09
C TYR A 60 13.99 2.03 -8.46
N ILE A 61 14.73 2.97 -7.86
CA ILE A 61 16.16 3.15 -8.09
C ILE A 61 16.94 1.90 -7.66
N LEU A 62 16.68 1.38 -6.46
CA LEU A 62 17.34 0.16 -5.96
C LEU A 62 17.02 -1.05 -6.83
N GLY A 63 15.78 -1.18 -7.32
CA GLY A 63 15.40 -2.22 -8.27
C GLY A 63 16.16 -2.12 -9.61
N ILE A 64 16.47 -0.91 -10.10
CA ILE A 64 17.35 -0.76 -11.26
C ILE A 64 18.78 -1.17 -10.92
N LEU A 65 19.34 -0.64 -9.82
CA LEU A 65 20.74 -0.87 -9.43
C LEU A 65 21.04 -2.36 -9.19
N VAL A 66 20.08 -3.11 -8.63
CA VAL A 66 20.22 -4.55 -8.40
C VAL A 66 20.42 -5.36 -9.68
N THR A 67 20.09 -4.81 -10.85
CA THR A 67 20.28 -5.49 -12.14
C THR A 67 21.63 -5.22 -12.79
N LYS A 68 22.31 -4.14 -12.42
CA LYS A 68 23.52 -3.61 -13.07
C LYS A 68 24.85 -4.06 -12.44
N GLY A 69 24.86 -4.47 -11.17
CA GLY A 69 26.09 -4.80 -10.45
C GLY A 69 26.51 -6.28 -10.49
N ASN A 70 27.72 -6.56 -9.98
CA ASN A 70 28.22 -7.91 -9.70
C ASN A 70 27.49 -8.53 -8.50
N ALA A 71 27.61 -9.84 -8.27
CA ALA A 71 26.86 -10.56 -7.24
C ALA A 71 26.92 -9.89 -5.84
N LYS A 72 28.10 -9.40 -5.42
CA LYS A 72 28.29 -8.65 -4.17
C LYS A 72 27.49 -7.34 -4.14
N SER A 73 27.58 -6.53 -5.20
CA SER A 73 26.84 -5.26 -5.31
C SER A 73 25.33 -5.47 -5.32
N LYS A 74 24.84 -6.52 -6.01
CA LYS A 74 23.41 -6.86 -6.00
C LYS A 74 22.91 -7.15 -4.58
N LYS A 75 23.63 -8.00 -3.85
CA LYS A 75 23.29 -8.32 -2.45
C LYS A 75 23.29 -7.05 -1.59
N MET A 76 24.26 -6.17 -1.78
CA MET A 76 24.33 -4.88 -1.09
C MET A 76 23.08 -4.03 -1.34
N TYR A 77 22.63 -3.87 -2.60
CA TYR A 77 21.42 -3.08 -2.89
C TYR A 77 20.14 -3.67 -2.28
N VAL A 78 20.02 -5.01 -2.21
CA VAL A 78 18.90 -5.66 -1.51
C VAL A 78 18.96 -5.38 -0.02
N VAL A 79 20.13 -5.48 0.60
CA VAL A 79 20.32 -5.14 2.02
C VAL A 79 20.00 -3.67 2.26
N THR A 80 20.44 -2.76 1.41
CA THR A 80 20.10 -1.33 1.49
C THR A 80 18.58 -1.12 1.39
N ALA A 81 17.90 -1.80 0.47
CA ALA A 81 16.44 -1.73 0.38
C ALA A 81 15.77 -2.25 1.66
N ALA A 82 16.24 -3.38 2.21
CA ALA A 82 15.72 -3.92 3.45
C ALA A 82 15.92 -2.96 4.62
N VAL A 83 17.12 -2.40 4.78
CA VAL A 83 17.44 -1.44 5.85
C VAL A 83 16.59 -0.19 5.75
N ILE A 84 16.42 0.39 4.55
CA ILE A 84 15.61 1.60 4.37
C ILE A 84 14.12 1.32 4.66
N ASN A 85 13.56 0.26 4.08
CA ASN A 85 12.15 -0.08 4.24
C ASN A 85 11.82 -0.48 5.69
N ILE A 86 12.59 -1.41 6.27
CA ILE A 86 12.38 -1.87 7.65
C ILE A 86 12.71 -0.76 8.64
N GLY A 87 13.76 0.03 8.41
CA GLY A 87 14.12 1.17 9.25
C GLY A 87 13.04 2.25 9.27
N MET A 88 12.45 2.57 8.12
CA MET A 88 11.28 3.46 8.04
C MET A 88 10.09 2.89 8.83
N LEU A 89 9.76 1.61 8.64
CA LEU A 89 8.67 0.97 9.38
C LEU A 89 8.94 0.96 10.90
N PHE A 90 10.18 0.68 11.31
CA PHE A 90 10.60 0.73 12.71
C PHE A 90 10.44 2.13 13.29
N GLY A 91 10.97 3.15 12.61
CA GLY A 91 10.92 4.55 13.04
C GLY A 91 9.50 5.05 13.29
N PHE A 92 8.57 4.77 12.36
CA PHE A 92 7.20 5.26 12.48
C PHE A 92 6.29 4.38 13.36
N LYS A 93 6.52 3.07 13.44
CA LYS A 93 5.59 2.13 14.08
C LYS A 93 6.07 1.59 15.42
N TYR A 94 7.37 1.38 15.58
CA TYR A 94 7.93 0.65 16.70
C TYR A 94 8.85 1.48 17.60
N LEU A 95 9.32 2.66 17.14
CA LEU A 95 10.23 3.50 17.89
C LEU A 95 9.66 3.90 19.27
N GLY A 96 8.40 4.35 19.32
CA GLY A 96 7.72 4.70 20.58
C GLY A 96 7.58 3.51 21.53
N PHE A 97 7.14 2.35 21.03
CA PHE A 97 7.03 1.12 21.81
C PHE A 97 8.40 0.64 22.34
N PHE A 98 9.43 0.69 21.50
CA PHE A 98 10.77 0.27 21.92
C PHE A 98 11.35 1.22 22.96
N GLY A 99 11.10 2.51 22.80
CA GLY A 99 11.46 3.53 23.76
C GLY A 99 10.77 3.36 25.12
N SER A 100 9.47 3.01 25.15
CA SER A 100 8.77 2.73 26.41
C SER A 100 9.33 1.50 27.11
N VAL A 101 9.58 0.40 26.38
CA VAL A 101 10.19 -0.81 26.94
C VAL A 101 11.58 -0.52 27.51
N LEU A 102 12.40 0.27 26.81
CA LEU A 102 13.72 0.66 27.31
C LEU A 102 13.63 1.57 28.53
N GLY A 103 12.69 2.52 28.54
CA GLY A 103 12.48 3.41 29.68
C GLY A 103 12.10 2.63 30.94
N ASP A 104 11.21 1.65 30.80
CA ASP A 104 10.79 0.75 31.89
C ASP A 104 11.97 -0.10 32.41
N LEU A 105 12.83 -0.59 31.52
CA LEU A 105 14.00 -1.41 31.89
C LEU A 105 15.14 -0.60 32.51
N THR A 106 15.33 0.65 32.10
CA THR A 106 16.45 1.50 32.53
C THR A 106 16.06 2.50 33.61
N HIS A 107 14.79 2.50 34.04
CA HIS A 107 14.22 3.48 34.96
C HIS A 107 14.56 4.94 34.57
N SER A 108 14.69 5.20 33.27
CA SER A 108 15.12 6.47 32.71
C SER A 108 14.07 6.96 31.72
N GLU A 109 13.67 8.23 31.84
CA GLU A 109 12.74 8.84 30.90
C GLU A 109 13.42 9.08 29.55
N LEU A 110 13.28 8.13 28.63
CA LEU A 110 13.72 8.30 27.25
C LEU A 110 12.70 9.18 26.52
N ASN A 111 13.09 10.41 26.21
CA ASN A 111 12.29 11.30 25.38
C ASN A 111 12.34 10.83 23.91
N VAL A 112 11.37 9.99 23.55
CA VAL A 112 11.28 9.38 22.22
C VAL A 112 10.41 10.28 21.35
N PRO A 113 10.90 10.75 20.18
CA PRO A 113 10.12 11.63 19.32
C PRO A 113 8.84 10.93 18.85
N TYR A 114 7.70 11.63 18.96
CA TYR A 114 6.43 11.13 18.44
C TYR A 114 6.39 11.30 16.90
N LEU A 115 6.51 10.19 16.18
CA LEU A 115 6.27 10.15 14.73
C LEU A 115 4.83 9.73 14.45
N ARG A 116 4.06 10.59 13.78
CA ARG A 116 2.70 10.25 13.33
C ARG A 116 2.75 9.07 12.36
N LEU A 117 2.06 7.98 12.71
CA LEU A 117 2.01 6.77 11.90
C LEU A 117 1.25 6.99 10.58
N PRO A 118 1.88 6.82 9.42
CA PRO A 118 1.20 6.90 8.14
C PRO A 118 0.30 5.68 7.92
N ILE A 119 -0.94 5.92 7.48
CA ILE A 119 -1.85 4.84 7.08
C ILE A 119 -1.18 4.03 5.96
N GLY A 120 -1.23 2.70 6.04
CA GLY A 120 -0.70 1.84 4.99
C GLY A 120 0.83 1.75 4.91
N ILE A 121 1.58 2.31 5.88
CA ILE A 121 3.05 2.23 5.90
C ILE A 121 3.59 0.82 5.73
N SER A 122 2.98 -0.16 6.40
CA SER A 122 3.38 -1.56 6.25
C SER A 122 3.21 -2.05 4.81
N PHE A 123 2.12 -1.70 4.13
CA PHE A 123 1.85 -2.17 2.77
C PHE A 123 2.87 -1.64 1.77
N PHE A 124 3.05 -0.31 1.69
CA PHE A 124 4.00 0.23 0.71
C PHE A 124 5.45 -0.11 1.04
N THR A 125 5.79 -0.33 2.31
CA THR A 125 7.10 -0.83 2.75
C THR A 125 7.34 -2.24 2.22
N PHE A 126 6.43 -3.19 2.48
CA PHE A 126 6.62 -4.58 2.08
C PHE A 126 6.46 -4.77 0.57
N GLN A 127 5.61 -4.01 -0.09
CA GLN A 127 5.49 -4.03 -1.55
C GLN A 127 6.75 -3.46 -2.21
N GLY A 128 7.28 -2.34 -1.71
CA GLY A 128 8.54 -1.77 -2.18
C GLY A 128 9.71 -2.75 -2.03
N LEU A 129 9.82 -3.39 -0.86
CA LEU A 129 10.81 -4.44 -0.61
C LEU A 129 10.61 -5.66 -1.53
N SER A 130 9.36 -6.11 -1.73
CA SER A 130 9.03 -7.20 -2.64
C SER A 130 9.49 -6.89 -4.07
N TYR A 131 9.31 -5.66 -4.56
CA TYR A 131 9.78 -5.27 -5.90
C TYR A 131 11.29 -5.47 -6.03
N VAL A 132 12.09 -4.96 -5.08
CA VAL A 132 13.56 -5.07 -5.14
C VAL A 132 14.01 -6.54 -5.05
N ILE A 133 13.42 -7.33 -4.15
CA ILE A 133 13.75 -8.75 -3.97
C ILE A 133 13.34 -9.58 -5.20
N ASP A 134 12.16 -9.34 -5.75
CA ASP A 134 11.67 -10.06 -6.93
C ASP A 134 12.56 -9.77 -8.15
N VAL A 135 12.97 -8.50 -8.36
CA VAL A 135 13.90 -8.13 -9.44
C VAL A 135 15.31 -8.69 -9.22
N TYR A 136 15.76 -8.77 -7.96
CA TYR A 136 17.02 -9.44 -7.60
C TYR A 136 17.02 -10.92 -7.99
N ARG A 137 15.93 -11.62 -7.68
CA ARG A 137 15.75 -13.06 -7.98
C ARG A 137 15.55 -13.30 -9.48
N ASN A 138 14.77 -12.46 -10.15
CA ASN A 138 14.46 -12.58 -11.56
C ASN A 138 14.56 -11.23 -12.27
N LYS A 139 15.68 -11.01 -12.97
CA LYS A 139 15.94 -9.76 -13.73
C LYS A 139 14.86 -9.43 -14.77
N LYS A 140 14.10 -10.42 -15.28
CA LYS A 140 13.02 -10.18 -16.26
C LYS A 140 11.86 -9.35 -15.67
N LEU A 141 11.76 -9.29 -14.34
CA LEU A 141 10.77 -8.49 -13.64
C LEU A 141 11.12 -7.00 -13.57
N LEU A 142 12.36 -6.60 -13.94
CA LEU A 142 12.77 -5.20 -13.90
C LEU A 142 11.76 -4.29 -14.61
N GLN A 143 11.22 -3.32 -13.87
CA GLN A 143 10.33 -2.32 -14.44
C GLN A 143 11.10 -1.07 -14.81
N ARG A 144 11.10 -0.70 -16.09
CA ARG A 144 11.73 0.54 -16.55
C ARG A 144 10.81 1.74 -16.42
N ASN A 145 9.49 1.55 -16.38
CA ASN A 145 8.54 2.64 -16.22
C ASN A 145 8.25 2.90 -14.72
N PRO A 146 8.68 4.04 -14.13
CA PRO A 146 8.46 4.32 -12.72
C PRO A 146 6.97 4.38 -12.36
N PHE A 147 6.10 4.77 -13.29
CA PHE A 147 4.65 4.82 -13.05
C PHE A 147 4.03 3.44 -12.78
N TYR A 148 4.67 2.36 -13.26
CA TYR A 148 4.16 1.00 -13.04
C TYR A 148 4.54 0.50 -11.64
N VAL A 149 5.72 0.90 -11.15
CA VAL A 149 6.12 0.65 -9.75
C VAL A 149 5.28 1.51 -8.81
N LEU A 150 5.05 2.77 -9.17
CA LEU A 150 4.13 3.66 -8.46
C LEU A 150 2.74 3.05 -8.37
N LEU A 151 2.15 2.61 -9.48
CA LEU A 151 0.84 1.97 -9.49
C LEU A 151 0.82 0.74 -8.59
N TYR A 152 1.79 -0.15 -8.73
CA TYR A 152 1.87 -1.38 -7.92
C TYR A 152 1.91 -1.08 -6.41
N ILE A 153 2.78 -0.17 -5.97
CA ILE A 153 2.94 0.17 -4.55
C ILE A 153 1.77 0.99 -4.02
N SER A 154 1.23 1.91 -4.82
CA SER A 154 0.19 2.84 -4.36
C SER A 154 -1.24 2.33 -4.57
N PHE A 155 -1.44 1.18 -5.24
CA PHE A 155 -2.75 0.77 -5.73
C PHE A 155 -3.84 0.84 -4.65
N PHE A 156 -4.79 1.77 -4.79
CA PHE A 156 -5.69 2.12 -3.69
C PHE A 156 -6.52 0.96 -3.11
N PRO A 157 -6.97 -0.05 -3.89
CA PRO A 157 -7.69 -1.19 -3.31
C PRO A 157 -6.84 -2.01 -2.33
N GLN A 158 -5.51 -1.92 -2.44
CA GLN A 158 -4.59 -2.72 -1.65
C GLN A 158 -3.85 -1.92 -0.57
N LEU A 159 -3.49 -0.66 -0.85
CA LEU A 159 -2.57 0.14 -0.03
C LEU A 159 -2.97 0.28 1.45
N ILE A 160 -4.25 0.25 1.77
CA ILE A 160 -4.73 0.46 3.15
C ILE A 160 -5.07 -0.85 3.86
N ALA A 161 -5.66 -1.81 3.16
CA ALA A 161 -6.25 -3.00 3.79
C ALA A 161 -6.35 -4.23 2.87
N GLY A 162 -5.63 -4.26 1.75
CA GLY A 162 -5.58 -5.44 0.89
C GLY A 162 -4.53 -6.46 1.36
N PRO A 163 -4.47 -7.66 0.76
CA PRO A 163 -3.34 -8.56 0.99
C PRO A 163 -2.04 -7.93 0.46
N ILE A 164 -0.91 -8.22 1.13
CA ILE A 164 0.41 -7.86 0.60
C ILE A 164 0.70 -8.77 -0.59
N VAL A 165 0.58 -8.23 -1.80
CA VAL A 165 0.82 -8.97 -3.05
C VAL A 165 2.27 -8.79 -3.49
N ARG A 166 2.88 -9.84 -4.05
CA ARG A 166 4.22 -9.77 -4.62
C ARG A 166 4.20 -9.08 -5.97
N TYR A 167 5.32 -8.44 -6.33
CA TYR A 167 5.41 -7.75 -7.62
C TYR A 167 5.35 -8.75 -8.79
N GLU A 168 5.93 -9.94 -8.62
CA GLU A 168 5.89 -11.02 -9.61
C GLU A 168 4.46 -11.32 -10.09
N ASP A 169 3.51 -11.46 -9.16
CA ASP A 169 2.10 -11.81 -9.42
C ASP A 169 1.32 -10.70 -10.17
N ILE A 170 1.72 -9.44 -9.97
CA ILE A 170 1.07 -8.26 -10.55
C ILE A 170 1.75 -7.81 -11.85
N SER A 171 3.05 -8.11 -12.02
CA SER A 171 3.87 -7.59 -13.11
C SER A 171 3.30 -7.86 -14.51
N TYR A 172 2.69 -9.05 -14.70
CA TYR A 172 2.01 -9.42 -15.93
C TYR A 172 0.71 -8.62 -16.13
N GLN A 173 -0.09 -8.48 -15.06
CA GLN A 173 -1.37 -7.78 -15.06
C GLN A 173 -1.23 -6.28 -15.31
N LEU A 174 -0.08 -5.68 -14.99
CA LEU A 174 0.19 -4.28 -15.36
C LEU A 174 0.24 -4.06 -16.88
N ARG A 175 0.53 -5.11 -17.66
CA ARG A 175 0.62 -5.05 -19.14
C ARG A 175 -0.51 -5.75 -19.87
N HIS A 176 -1.09 -6.79 -19.26
CA HIS A 176 -2.13 -7.59 -19.89
C HIS A 176 -3.33 -7.72 -18.94
N ARG A 177 -4.46 -7.14 -19.33
CA ARG A 177 -5.72 -7.19 -18.58
C ARG A 177 -6.87 -7.48 -19.52
N GLU A 178 -7.68 -8.44 -19.14
CA GLU A 178 -8.98 -8.65 -19.76
C GLU A 178 -10.00 -7.69 -19.16
N PHE A 179 -10.75 -7.02 -20.02
CA PHE A 179 -11.85 -6.14 -19.64
C PHE A 179 -13.09 -6.59 -20.41
N ASN A 180 -13.92 -7.40 -19.75
CA ASN A 180 -15.18 -7.92 -20.30
C ASN A 180 -16.30 -7.81 -19.25
N SER A 181 -17.55 -7.89 -19.70
CA SER A 181 -18.74 -7.71 -18.86
C SER A 181 -18.83 -8.72 -17.72
N ASP A 182 -18.43 -9.98 -17.97
CA ASP A 182 -18.42 -11.05 -16.96
C ASP A 182 -17.45 -10.74 -15.80
N ARG A 183 -16.22 -10.34 -16.09
CA ARG A 183 -15.24 -9.92 -15.05
C ARG A 183 -15.71 -8.67 -14.30
N VAL A 184 -16.31 -7.70 -15.00
CA VAL A 184 -16.86 -6.48 -14.37
C VAL A 184 -17.99 -6.84 -13.42
N SER A 185 -18.96 -7.64 -13.85
CA SER A 185 -20.09 -8.08 -13.03
C SER A 185 -19.63 -8.82 -11.77
N ARG A 186 -18.70 -9.78 -11.91
CA ARG A 186 -18.11 -10.48 -10.76
C ARG A 186 -17.37 -9.53 -9.80
N GLY A 187 -16.70 -8.51 -10.33
CA GLY A 187 -16.03 -7.48 -9.51
C GLY A 187 -17.02 -6.66 -8.69
N ILE A 188 -18.10 -6.19 -9.33
CA ILE A 188 -19.17 -5.42 -8.68
C ILE A 188 -19.87 -6.28 -7.61
N LEU A 189 -20.22 -7.53 -7.92
CA LEU A 189 -20.82 -8.44 -6.94
C LEU A 189 -19.92 -8.65 -5.72
N ARG A 190 -18.62 -8.91 -5.92
CA ARG A 190 -17.65 -9.05 -4.81
C ARG A 190 -17.59 -7.78 -3.96
N PHE A 191 -17.62 -6.61 -4.60
CA PHE A 191 -17.62 -5.33 -3.90
C PHE A 191 -18.88 -5.15 -3.05
N ILE A 192 -20.07 -5.42 -3.61
CA ILE A 192 -21.35 -5.32 -2.90
C ILE A 192 -21.40 -6.27 -1.70
N PHE A 193 -21.02 -7.54 -1.88
CA PHE A 193 -20.96 -8.50 -0.77
C PHE A 193 -19.97 -8.08 0.32
N GLY A 194 -18.79 -7.58 -0.07
CA GLY A 194 -17.81 -7.06 0.88
C GLY A 194 -18.32 -5.85 1.65
N LEU A 195 -18.98 -4.92 0.96
CA LEU A 195 -19.59 -3.73 1.56
C LEU A 195 -20.71 -4.11 2.54
N GLY A 196 -21.59 -5.05 2.15
CA GLY A 196 -22.65 -5.58 3.02
C GLY A 196 -22.07 -6.21 4.29
N LYS A 197 -21.06 -7.07 4.16
CA LYS A 197 -20.34 -7.65 5.31
C LYS A 197 -19.72 -6.58 6.21
N LYS A 198 -19.14 -5.52 5.63
CA LYS A 198 -18.50 -4.46 6.41
C LYS A 198 -19.53 -3.59 7.15
N VAL A 199 -20.54 -3.10 6.45
CA VAL A 199 -21.47 -2.08 6.97
C VAL A 199 -22.58 -2.71 7.81
N LEU A 200 -23.18 -3.81 7.35
CA LEU A 200 -24.34 -4.41 8.00
C LEU A 200 -23.95 -5.35 9.14
N VAL A 201 -22.81 -6.05 9.02
CA VAL A 201 -22.37 -7.02 10.03
C VAL A 201 -21.24 -6.46 10.88
N ALA A 202 -20.05 -6.26 10.29
CA ALA A 202 -18.85 -5.96 11.07
C ALA A 202 -18.95 -4.64 11.87
N ASN A 203 -19.47 -3.57 11.25
CA ASN A 203 -19.62 -2.30 11.95
C ASN A 203 -20.67 -2.37 13.07
N GLN A 204 -21.79 -3.09 12.87
CA GLN A 204 -22.83 -3.23 13.90
C GLN A 204 -22.32 -4.06 15.09
N MET A 205 -21.64 -5.18 14.80
CA MET A 205 -21.01 -5.99 15.84
C MET A 205 -19.92 -5.20 16.58
N GLY A 206 -19.14 -4.38 15.87
CA GLY A 206 -18.17 -3.48 16.46
C GLY A 206 -18.79 -2.52 17.47
N LEU A 207 -19.91 -1.86 17.12
CA LEU A 207 -20.62 -0.96 18.04
C LEU A 207 -21.11 -1.66 19.31
N VAL A 208 -21.56 -2.91 19.20
CA VAL A 208 -21.98 -3.70 20.37
C VAL A 208 -20.78 -4.09 21.23
N ALA A 209 -19.70 -4.56 20.60
CA ALA A 209 -18.46 -4.93 21.30
C ALA A 209 -17.86 -3.72 22.04
N ASP A 210 -17.76 -2.57 21.38
CA ASP A 210 -17.24 -1.32 21.96
C ASP A 210 -18.02 -0.94 23.23
N LYS A 211 -19.35 -1.04 23.19
CA LYS A 211 -20.20 -0.78 24.37
C LYS A 211 -19.89 -1.75 25.51
N VAL A 212 -19.82 -3.04 25.23
CA VAL A 212 -19.53 -4.07 26.25
C VAL A 212 -18.15 -3.85 26.88
N PHE A 213 -17.10 -3.67 26.08
CA PHE A 213 -15.74 -3.45 26.60
C PHE A 213 -15.57 -2.12 27.33
N SER A 214 -16.33 -1.08 26.94
CA SER A 214 -16.36 0.18 27.69
C SER A 214 -17.12 0.09 29.01
N SER A 215 -18.10 -0.82 29.12
CA SER A 215 -18.91 -0.99 30.33
C SER A 215 -18.20 -1.72 31.47
N SER A 216 -17.13 -2.45 31.18
CA SER A 216 -16.31 -3.17 32.15
C SER A 216 -15.26 -2.29 32.86
N THR A 217 -15.61 -1.03 33.13
CA THR A 217 -14.81 -0.12 33.97
C THR A 217 -15.50 0.03 35.33
N ASP A 218 -15.50 -1.06 36.10
CA ASP A 218 -15.68 -1.14 37.56
C ASP A 218 -14.78 -2.28 38.08
#